data_AF-A0AB34VBT1-F1
#
_entry.id   AF-A0AB34VBT1-F1
#
_cell.length_a   1.000
_cell.length_b   1.000
_cell.length_c   1.000
_cell.angle_alpha   90.00
_cell.angle_beta   90.00
_cell.angle_gamma   90.00
#
_symmetry.space_group_name_H-M   'P 1'
#
loop_
_entity.id
_entity.type
_entity.pdbx_description
1 polymer ?
#
loop_
_entity_poly.entity_id
_entity_poly.type
_entity_poly.pdbx_seq_one_letter_code
_entity_poly.pdbx_strand_id
1 'polypeptide(L)'
;MKKAVAVILLAFALTGCGEPKIDGSSEEAFQTSLQKVRESLAEDKRAAFNDAIQVVAFSQVSMKELMQAGSGDEGGRALIDKKIKGALAGKTGEEVIEYADKIKKERAAN
;
A
#
# COMPACT_ATOMS: atom_id res chain seq x y z
N MET A 1 32.69 21.72 29.71
CA MET A 1 32.66 20.37 29.10
C MET A 1 31.42 19.63 29.57
N LYS A 2 30.55 19.24 28.64
CA LYS A 2 29.69 18.03 28.60
C LYS A 2 28.41 18.32 27.81
N LYS A 3 28.59 18.23 26.48
CA LYS A 3 27.70 17.60 25.50
C LYS A 3 26.31 18.22 25.32
N ALA A 4 26.27 19.21 24.43
CA ALA A 4 25.16 19.41 23.53
C ALA A 4 24.98 18.16 22.66
N VAL A 5 23.91 17.39 22.87
CA VAL A 5 23.36 16.44 21.90
C VAL A 5 21.87 16.32 22.17
N ALA A 6 21.06 17.00 21.38
CA ALA A 6 19.72 16.54 21.02
C ALA A 6 19.42 17.13 19.65
N VAL A 7 19.91 16.40 18.66
CA VAL A 7 19.82 16.62 17.23
C VAL A 7 18.35 16.70 16.82
N ILE A 8 17.95 17.87 16.32
CA ILE A 8 17.13 18.10 15.13
C ILE A 8 15.89 17.18 14.99
N LEU A 9 14.75 17.66 15.49
CA LEU A 9 13.42 17.28 15.00
C LEU A 9 12.95 18.29 13.91
N LEU A 10 13.77 18.49 12.87
CA LEU A 10 13.31 19.11 11.62
C LEU A 10 13.06 18.02 10.59
N ALA A 11 11.81 17.54 10.53
CA ALA A 11 11.26 16.88 9.35
C ALA A 11 9.76 17.11 9.17
N PHE A 12 9.19 18.20 9.72
CA PHE A 12 7.90 18.73 9.24
C PHE A 12 8.09 19.55 7.96
N ALA A 13 8.89 19.02 7.03
CA ALA A 13 9.01 19.60 5.71
C ALA A 13 7.78 19.19 4.90
N LEU A 14 6.90 20.17 4.67
CA LEU A 14 6.00 20.25 3.51
C LEU A 14 4.71 19.41 3.59
N THR A 15 3.81 19.72 4.52
CA THR A 15 2.37 19.43 4.34
C THR A 15 1.76 20.40 3.33
N GLY A 16 2.27 20.39 2.10
CA GLY A 16 1.65 21.06 0.96
C GLY A 16 0.65 20.11 0.31
N CYS A 17 -0.65 20.34 0.56
CA CYS A 17 -1.79 19.62 -0.02
C CYS A 17 -1.92 18.11 0.29
N GLY A 18 -2.08 17.76 1.57
CA GLY A 18 -2.49 16.41 1.98
C GLY A 18 -1.46 15.32 1.68
N GLU A 19 -1.52 14.20 2.41
CA GLU A 19 -0.75 13.03 2.00
C GLU A 19 -1.27 12.51 0.66
N PRO A 20 -0.39 12.15 -0.29
CA PRO A 20 -0.84 11.57 -1.54
C PRO A 20 -1.60 10.27 -1.25
N LYS A 21 -2.62 10.03 -2.08
CA LYS A 21 -3.48 8.87 -1.99
C LYS A 21 -3.35 8.03 -3.26
N ILE A 22 -3.57 6.73 -3.11
CA ILE A 22 -3.63 5.82 -4.24
C ILE A 22 -4.86 6.17 -5.09
N ASP A 23 -4.63 6.46 -6.36
CA ASP A 23 -5.65 6.81 -7.34
C ASP A 23 -6.09 5.56 -8.09
N GLY A 24 -7.32 5.09 -7.84
CA GLY A 24 -7.89 3.92 -8.50
C GLY A 24 -8.67 4.20 -9.80
N SER A 25 -8.60 5.42 -10.35
CA SER A 25 -9.42 5.83 -11.50
C SER A 25 -9.03 5.17 -12.83
N SER A 26 -7.75 4.84 -13.01
CA SER A 26 -7.21 4.08 -14.15
C SER A 26 -6.00 3.24 -13.73
N GLU A 27 -5.55 2.31 -14.59
CA GLU A 27 -4.31 1.56 -14.36
C GLU A 27 -3.10 2.49 -14.23
N GLU A 28 -2.97 3.45 -15.14
CA GLU A 28 -1.85 4.38 -15.19
C GLU A 28 -1.84 5.30 -13.96
N ALA A 29 -3.02 5.77 -13.54
CA ALA A 29 -3.18 6.57 -12.33
C ALA A 29 -2.83 5.75 -11.08
N PHE A 30 -3.21 4.47 -11.06
CA PHE A 30 -2.92 3.56 -9.96
C PHE A 30 -1.41 3.31 -9.81
N GLN A 31 -0.72 2.92 -10.88
CA GLN A 31 0.73 2.69 -10.84
C GLN A 31 1.49 3.97 -10.48
N THR A 32 1.11 5.10 -11.09
CA THR A 32 1.75 6.39 -10.84
C THR A 32 1.53 6.85 -9.39
N SER A 33 0.32 6.70 -8.86
CA SER A 33 0.01 7.10 -7.48
C SER A 33 0.66 6.18 -6.46
N LEU A 34 0.78 4.88 -6.71
CA LEU A 34 1.55 3.96 -5.85
C LEU A 34 3.00 4.41 -5.70
N GLN A 35 3.64 4.80 -6.81
CA GLN A 35 5.00 5.32 -6.77
C GLN A 35 5.08 6.62 -5.97
N LYS A 36 4.18 7.58 -6.24
CA LYS A 36 4.12 8.86 -5.51
C LYS A 36 3.92 8.66 -4.00
N VAL A 37 3.01 7.78 -3.62
CA VAL A 37 2.74 7.44 -2.21
C VAL A 37 3.95 6.80 -1.56
N ARG A 38 4.63 5.87 -2.25
CA ARG A 38 5.87 5.27 -1.75
C ARG A 38 6.97 6.33 -1.58
N GLU A 39 7.14 7.21 -2.55
CA GLU A 39 8.19 8.23 -2.52
C GLU A 39 7.94 9.29 -1.44
N SER A 40 6.68 9.59 -1.12
CA SER A 40 6.33 10.50 -0.01
C SER A 40 6.56 9.91 1.37
N LEU A 41 6.69 8.58 1.50
CA LEU A 41 7.02 7.95 2.77
C LEU A 41 8.50 8.13 3.12
N ALA A 42 8.76 8.18 4.43
CA ALA A 42 10.10 8.04 4.99
C ALA A 42 10.76 6.75 4.50
N GLU A 43 12.08 6.78 4.28
CA GLU A 43 12.81 5.70 3.63
C GLU A 43 12.65 4.34 4.32
N ASP A 44 12.62 4.35 5.66
CA ASP A 44 12.38 3.19 6.52
C ASP A 44 10.96 2.60 6.39
N LYS A 45 9.95 3.41 6.06
CA LYS A 45 8.57 2.96 5.82
C LYS A 45 8.33 2.42 4.41
N ARG A 46 9.20 2.72 3.45
CA ARG A 46 9.01 2.28 2.04
C ARG A 46 8.98 0.76 1.89
N ALA A 47 9.82 0.05 2.65
CA ALA A 47 9.82 -1.40 2.65
C ALA A 47 8.53 -1.97 3.24
N ALA A 48 8.06 -1.41 4.36
CA ALA A 48 6.79 -1.77 4.98
C ALA A 48 5.60 -1.53 4.05
N PHE A 49 5.60 -0.43 3.30
CA PHE A 49 4.58 -0.15 2.30
C PHE A 49 4.56 -1.19 1.17
N ASN A 50 5.72 -1.57 0.63
CA ASN A 50 5.79 -2.60 -0.42
C ASN A 50 5.26 -3.96 0.07
N ASP A 51 5.63 -4.37 1.28
CA ASP A 51 5.11 -5.58 1.91
C ASP A 51 3.59 -5.47 2.16
N ALA A 52 3.12 -4.32 2.62
CA ALA A 52 1.70 -4.06 2.84
C ALA A 52 0.87 -4.20 1.55
N ILE A 53 1.36 -3.69 0.42
CA ILE A 53 0.71 -3.88 -0.89
C ILE A 53 0.58 -5.37 -1.23
N GLN A 54 1.62 -6.17 -1.00
CA GLN A 54 1.57 -7.61 -1.23
C GLN A 54 0.56 -8.30 -0.32
N VAL A 55 0.59 -8.00 0.97
CA VAL A 55 -0.35 -8.55 1.96
C VAL A 55 -1.79 -8.23 1.59
N VAL A 56 -2.07 -6.97 1.23
CA VAL A 56 -3.39 -6.57 0.76
C VAL A 56 -3.76 -7.33 -0.50
N ALA A 57 -2.88 -7.38 -1.50
CA ALA A 57 -3.15 -8.10 -2.75
C ALA A 57 -3.51 -9.57 -2.51
N PHE A 58 -2.71 -10.30 -1.71
CA PHE A 58 -3.00 -11.69 -1.38
C PHE A 58 -4.27 -11.86 -0.54
N SER A 59 -4.61 -10.88 0.32
CA SER A 59 -5.83 -10.94 1.13
C SER A 59 -7.12 -10.83 0.30
N GLN A 60 -7.05 -10.17 -0.86
CA GLN A 60 -8.21 -9.94 -1.73
C GLN A 60 -8.51 -11.13 -2.66
N VAL A 61 -7.56 -12.05 -2.83
CA VAL A 61 -7.64 -13.13 -3.82
C VAL A 61 -7.91 -14.46 -3.14
N SER A 62 -8.98 -15.13 -3.54
CA SER A 62 -9.26 -16.51 -3.13
C SER A 62 -8.48 -17.52 -3.97
N MET A 63 -8.31 -18.74 -3.47
CA MET A 63 -7.61 -19.79 -4.23
C MET A 63 -8.31 -20.14 -5.55
N LYS A 64 -9.64 -20.07 -5.56
CA LYS A 64 -10.44 -20.25 -6.77
C LYS A 64 -10.13 -19.19 -7.83
N GLU A 65 -10.02 -17.93 -7.42
CA GLU A 65 -9.73 -16.81 -8.34
C GLU A 65 -8.30 -16.89 -8.88
N LEU A 66 -7.34 -17.29 -8.04
CA LEU A 66 -5.97 -17.50 -8.51
C LEU A 66 -5.88 -18.62 -9.55
N MET A 67 -6.60 -19.74 -9.35
CA MET A 67 -6.68 -20.81 -10.35
C MET A 67 -7.33 -20.36 -11.65
N GLN A 68 -8.41 -19.56 -11.59
CA GLN A 68 -9.07 -18.99 -12.77
C GLN A 68 -8.11 -18.08 -13.55
N ALA A 69 -7.43 -17.16 -12.87
CA ALA A 69 -6.45 -16.29 -13.50
C ALA A 69 -5.27 -17.07 -14.12
N GLY A 70 -4.81 -18.14 -13.47
CA GLY A 70 -3.75 -19.03 -13.97
C GLY A 70 -4.16 -19.89 -15.18
N SER A 71 -5.46 -20.05 -15.42
CA SER A 71 -6.00 -20.81 -16.56
C SER A 71 -6.02 -20.01 -17.87
N GLY A 72 -5.53 -18.75 -17.84
CA GLY A 72 -5.57 -17.84 -18.99
C GLY A 72 -6.88 -17.07 -19.14
N ASP A 73 -7.79 -17.16 -18.16
CA ASP A 73 -9.05 -16.42 -18.17
C ASP A 73 -8.79 -14.93 -17.92
N GLU A 74 -8.97 -14.11 -18.96
CA GLU A 74 -8.78 -12.65 -18.88
C GLU A 74 -9.74 -12.01 -17.88
N GLY A 75 -10.95 -12.58 -17.73
CA GLY A 75 -11.93 -12.15 -16.74
C GLY A 75 -11.42 -12.29 -15.31
N GLY A 76 -10.83 -13.44 -14.98
CA GLY A 76 -10.26 -13.73 -13.67
C GLY A 76 -9.13 -12.77 -13.30
N ARG A 77 -8.27 -12.43 -14.25
CA ARG A 77 -7.19 -11.43 -14.05
C ARG A 77 -7.74 -10.03 -13.82
N ALA A 78 -8.71 -9.60 -14.63
CA ALA A 78 -9.37 -8.29 -14.47
C ALA A 78 -10.14 -8.17 -13.14
N LEU A 79 -10.76 -9.26 -12.67
CA LEU A 79 -11.44 -9.29 -11.38
C LEU A 79 -10.45 -9.14 -10.22
N ILE A 80 -9.32 -9.85 -10.26
CA ILE A 80 -8.25 -9.71 -9.24
C ILE A 80 -7.74 -8.27 -9.21
N ASP A 81 -7.39 -7.70 -10.36
CA ASP A 81 -6.91 -6.33 -10.46
C ASP A 81 -7.91 -5.32 -9.88
N LYS A 82 -9.20 -5.44 -10.24
CA LYS A 82 -10.27 -4.60 -9.70
C LYS A 82 -10.39 -4.68 -8.18
N LYS A 83 -10.24 -5.87 -7.59
CA LYS A 83 -10.29 -6.04 -6.13
C LYS A 83 -9.11 -5.39 -5.43
N ILE A 84 -7.89 -5.59 -5.96
CA ILE A 84 -6.67 -5.01 -5.39
C ILE A 84 -6.75 -3.49 -5.44
N LYS A 85 -7.09 -2.93 -6.60
CA LYS A 85 -7.31 -1.48 -6.76
C LYS A 85 -8.38 -0.96 -5.81
N GLY A 86 -9.53 -1.64 -5.73
CA GLY A 86 -10.63 -1.25 -4.84
C GLY A 86 -10.24 -1.25 -3.36
N ALA A 87 -9.38 -2.17 -2.93
CA ALA A 87 -8.90 -2.25 -1.55
C ALA A 87 -7.89 -1.14 -1.18
N LEU A 88 -7.19 -0.59 -2.19
CA LEU A 88 -6.10 0.37 -2.00
C LEU A 88 -6.50 1.81 -2.36
N ALA A 89 -7.44 2.00 -3.27
CA ALA A 89 -7.86 3.31 -3.76
C ALA A 89 -8.30 4.23 -2.60
N GLY A 90 -7.83 5.47 -2.65
CA GLY A 90 -8.09 6.49 -1.63
C GLY A 90 -7.24 6.39 -0.36
N LYS A 91 -6.43 5.34 -0.20
CA LYS A 91 -5.55 5.19 0.96
C LYS A 91 -4.23 5.95 0.80
N THR A 92 -3.73 6.51 1.90
CA THR A 92 -2.36 7.00 2.03
C THR A 92 -1.39 5.84 2.27
N GLY A 93 -0.08 6.13 2.24
CA GLY A 93 0.95 5.12 2.51
C GLY A 93 0.84 4.53 3.92
N GLU A 94 0.55 5.36 4.92
CA GLU A 94 0.37 4.91 6.30
C GLU A 94 -0.88 4.05 6.46
N GLU A 95 -2.01 4.46 5.85
CA GLU A 95 -3.26 3.70 5.90
C GLU A 95 -3.15 2.32 5.23
N VAL A 96 -2.30 2.17 4.20
CA VAL A 96 -2.02 0.87 3.58
C VAL A 96 -1.24 -0.04 4.53
N ILE A 97 -0.21 0.50 5.20
CA ILE A 97 0.59 -0.26 6.18
C ILE A 97 -0.29 -0.73 7.33
N GLU A 98 -1.09 0.17 7.91
CA GLU A 98 -2.02 -0.16 8.99
C GLU A 98 -3.06 -1.20 8.56
N TYR A 99 -3.58 -1.08 7.33
CA TYR A 99 -4.53 -2.04 6.80
C TYR A 99 -3.93 -3.44 6.65
N ALA A 100 -2.69 -3.54 6.16
CA ALA A 100 -1.97 -4.80 6.08
C ALA A 100 -1.70 -5.42 7.47
N ASP A 101 -1.34 -4.61 8.45
CA ASP A 101 -1.14 -5.09 9.83
C ASP A 101 -2.43 -5.62 10.44
N LYS A 102 -3.57 -4.98 10.16
CA LYS A 102 -4.89 -5.49 10.56
C LYS A 102 -5.17 -6.87 9.94
N ILE A 103 -4.93 -7.02 8.64
CA ILE A 103 -5.09 -8.32 7.94
C ILE A 103 -4.20 -9.40 8.58
N LYS A 104 -2.92 -9.10 8.85
CA LYS A 104 -1.99 -10.05 9.47
C LYS A 104 -2.48 -10.49 10.85
N LYS A 105 -2.97 -9.55 11.68
CA LYS A 105 -3.53 -9.86 13.00
C LYS A 105 -4.79 -10.72 12.91
N GLU A 106 -5.69 -10.41 11.99
CA GLU A 106 -6.90 -11.21 11.75
C GLU A 106 -6.55 -12.62 11.28
N ARG A 107 -5.53 -12.78 10.43
CA ARG A 107 -5.08 -14.10 9.96
C ARG A 107 -4.35 -14.92 11.03
N ALA A 108 -3.65 -14.28 11.95
CA ALA A 108 -2.99 -14.97 13.07
C ALA A 108 -3.96 -15.39 14.18
N ALA A 109 -5.15 -14.78 14.23
CA ALA A 109 -6.19 -15.06 15.21
C ALA A 109 -7.22 -16.12 14.76
N ASN A 110 -7.14 -16.58 13.50
CA ASN A 110 -7.98 -17.64 12.91
C ASN A 110 -7.15 -18.87 12.60
#